data_AF-A0A6J1MJS3-F1
#
_entry.id   AF-A0A6J1MJS3-F1
#
_cell.length_a   1.000
_cell.length_b   1.000
_cell.length_c   1.000
_cell.angle_alpha   90.00
_cell.angle_beta   90.00
_cell.angle_gamma   90.00
#
_symmetry.space_group_name_H-M   'P 1'
#
loop_
_entity.id
_entity.type
_entity.pdbx_description
1 polymer ?
#
loop_
_entity_poly.entity_id
_entity_poly.type
_entity_poly.pdbx_seq_one_letter_code
_entity_poly.pdbx_strand_id
1 'polypeptide(L)'
;MRNMEENTNSELKFEKEILAPYTYLLQIKGKKVRVKIADAFNHWLKLSDEKLREIVDTVDMVHIASLLFDDIQDSTKLRRGIPAAHRVYGIPLTLNTSMHVLFLVMKRLVELHPEAADIYATEFLDALRGQGADLYWRENFRCPTVQEYNKMAQQKTGRMFTLGLRLCQLFSDYKTDLCPLALQLGLYFQIRDDYCNLKQQEALEEWPSEDDKQAVTEDSYCEDLTEGKFSLSIIHAMGTPEGEEVLNILRQRTEDIELKKYCVALLEKSGSLAYVRSVLEDLNRSTRAEVARLGGNPQMEAVLDEMESWKD
;
A
#
# COMPACT_ATOMS: atom_id res chain seq x y z
N MET A 1 11.79 -35.89 -28.58
CA MET A 1 10.62 -35.62 -27.71
C MET A 1 11.04 -35.61 -26.24
N ARG A 2 11.59 -36.70 -25.68
CA ARG A 2 12.16 -36.72 -24.30
C ARG A 2 13.11 -35.55 -23.96
N ASN A 3 14.11 -35.27 -24.81
CA ASN A 3 15.07 -34.19 -24.56
C ASN A 3 14.47 -32.77 -24.66
N MET A 4 13.34 -32.57 -25.36
CA MET A 4 12.66 -31.27 -25.39
C MET A 4 11.78 -31.10 -24.15
N GLU A 5 11.06 -32.14 -23.74
CA GLU A 5 10.25 -32.12 -22.51
C GLU A 5 11.11 -31.98 -21.24
N GLU A 6 12.29 -32.63 -21.20
CA GLU A 6 13.26 -32.46 -20.09
C GLU A 6 13.84 -31.04 -20.05
N ASN A 7 14.11 -30.42 -21.19
CA ASN A 7 14.65 -29.07 -21.26
C ASN A 7 13.60 -28.02 -20.86
N THR A 8 12.36 -28.18 -21.32
CA THR A 8 11.23 -27.31 -20.91
C THR A 8 10.92 -27.46 -19.42
N ASN A 9 11.00 -28.67 -18.86
CA ASN A 9 10.83 -28.88 -17.42
C ASN A 9 11.96 -28.25 -16.60
N SER A 10 13.20 -28.25 -17.12
CA SER A 10 14.34 -27.59 -16.49
C SER A 10 14.20 -26.07 -16.51
N GLU A 11 13.80 -25.50 -17.64
CA GLU A 11 13.55 -24.06 -17.79
C GLU A 11 12.41 -23.59 -16.88
N LEU A 12 11.29 -24.32 -16.84
CA LEU A 12 10.17 -24.03 -15.94
C LEU A 12 10.55 -24.14 -14.46
N LYS A 13 11.50 -25.04 -14.13
CA LYS A 13 12.00 -25.17 -12.76
C LYS A 13 12.89 -23.97 -12.40
N PHE A 14 13.78 -23.57 -13.29
CA PHE A 14 14.65 -22.41 -13.06
C PHE A 14 13.85 -21.10 -12.98
N GLU A 15 12.82 -20.95 -13.81
CA GLU A 15 11.89 -19.82 -13.75
C GLU A 15 11.22 -19.68 -12.37
N LYS A 16 10.82 -20.81 -11.77
CA LYS A 16 10.29 -20.83 -10.41
C LYS A 16 11.31 -20.40 -9.37
N GLU A 17 12.58 -20.77 -9.55
CA GLU A 17 13.66 -20.40 -8.62
C GLU A 17 13.93 -18.88 -8.67
N ILE A 18 13.93 -18.26 -9.86
CA ILE A 18 14.11 -16.80 -9.99
C ILE A 18 12.87 -16.00 -9.58
N LEU A 19 11.68 -16.62 -9.52
CA LEU A 19 10.45 -16.04 -9.00
C LEU A 19 10.17 -16.43 -7.54
N ALA A 20 11.13 -17.07 -6.86
CA ALA A 20 10.97 -17.50 -5.48
C ALA A 20 10.59 -16.35 -4.52
N PRO A 21 11.19 -15.14 -4.58
CA PRO A 21 10.77 -14.02 -3.72
C PRO A 21 9.29 -13.61 -3.90
N TYR A 22 8.78 -13.64 -5.13
CA TYR A 22 7.39 -13.31 -5.43
C TYR A 22 6.43 -14.39 -4.92
N THR A 23 6.75 -15.66 -5.20
CA THR A 23 5.93 -16.79 -4.73
C THR A 23 5.98 -16.96 -3.20
N TYR A 24 7.06 -16.54 -2.55
CA TYR A 24 7.16 -16.49 -1.09
C TYR A 24 6.13 -15.55 -0.48
N LEU A 25 6.00 -14.31 -0.99
CA LEU A 25 4.97 -13.39 -0.51
C LEU A 25 3.54 -13.85 -0.81
N LEU A 26 3.33 -14.58 -1.91
CA LEU A 26 2.02 -15.17 -2.23
C LEU A 26 1.54 -16.22 -1.23
N GLN A 27 2.45 -16.82 -0.44
CA GLN A 27 2.07 -17.79 0.59
C GLN A 27 1.31 -17.14 1.75
N ILE A 28 1.45 -15.82 1.91
CA ILE A 28 0.82 -15.07 2.98
C ILE A 28 -0.58 -14.64 2.55
N LYS A 29 -1.59 -15.18 3.21
CA LYS A 29 -2.99 -14.84 2.92
C LYS A 29 -3.28 -13.41 3.37
N GLY A 30 -3.24 -12.45 2.44
CA GLY A 30 -3.87 -11.14 2.67
C GLY A 30 -5.40 -11.26 2.71
N LYS A 31 -6.09 -10.32 3.36
CA LYS A 31 -7.57 -10.29 3.42
C LYS A 31 -8.25 -9.81 2.13
N LYS A 32 -7.49 -9.71 1.03
CA LYS A 32 -8.00 -9.38 -0.30
C LYS A 32 -8.79 -8.06 -0.30
N VAL A 33 -8.33 -7.06 0.45
CA VAL A 33 -9.03 -5.77 0.55
C VAL A 33 -9.14 -5.10 -0.81
N ARG A 34 -8.10 -5.22 -1.64
CA ARG A 34 -8.11 -4.76 -3.04
C ARG A 34 -9.19 -5.45 -3.88
N VAL A 35 -9.46 -6.74 -3.64
CA VAL A 35 -10.55 -7.47 -4.31
C VAL A 35 -11.90 -6.90 -3.87
N LYS A 36 -12.12 -6.67 -2.57
CA LYS A 36 -13.36 -6.04 -2.08
C LYS A 36 -13.58 -4.64 -2.67
N ILE A 37 -12.52 -3.84 -2.78
CA ILE A 37 -12.57 -2.51 -3.40
C ILE A 37 -12.90 -2.63 -4.89
N ALA A 38 -12.27 -3.57 -5.61
CA ALA A 38 -12.56 -3.81 -7.02
C ALA A 38 -14.01 -4.25 -7.24
N ASP A 39 -14.53 -5.16 -6.40
CA ASP A 39 -15.93 -5.57 -6.39
C ASP A 39 -16.86 -4.39 -6.10
N ALA A 40 -16.49 -3.52 -5.15
CA ALA A 40 -17.23 -2.31 -4.84
C ALA A 40 -17.28 -1.36 -6.04
N PHE A 41 -16.16 -1.10 -6.73
CA PHE A 41 -16.20 -0.32 -7.97
C PHE A 41 -16.99 -1.02 -9.08
N ASN A 42 -16.96 -2.35 -9.15
CA ASN A 42 -17.73 -3.11 -10.12
C ASN A 42 -19.26 -2.97 -9.93
N HIS A 43 -19.72 -2.52 -8.77
CA HIS A 43 -21.10 -2.09 -8.57
C HIS A 43 -21.54 -1.07 -9.61
N TRP A 44 -20.67 -0.11 -9.97
CA TRP A 44 -20.95 0.85 -11.04
C TRP A 44 -20.52 0.35 -12.40
N LEU A 45 -19.37 -0.32 -12.50
CA LEU A 45 -18.74 -0.64 -13.78
C LEU A 45 -19.38 -1.84 -14.51
N LYS A 46 -20.02 -2.76 -13.78
CA LYS A 46 -20.78 -3.91 -14.34
C LYS A 46 -19.99 -4.81 -15.32
N LEU A 47 -18.70 -5.03 -15.05
CA LEU A 47 -17.90 -6.02 -15.77
C LEU A 47 -18.37 -7.44 -15.44
N SER A 48 -18.10 -8.39 -16.34
CA SER A 48 -18.21 -9.81 -16.05
C SER A 48 -17.18 -10.26 -15.01
N ASP A 49 -17.52 -11.27 -14.22
CA ASP A 49 -16.63 -11.84 -13.20
C ASP A 49 -15.28 -12.29 -13.77
N GLU A 50 -15.28 -12.82 -14.99
CA GLU A 50 -14.07 -13.24 -15.70
C GLU A 50 -13.15 -12.06 -15.99
N LYS A 51 -13.70 -10.98 -16.57
CA LYS A 51 -12.91 -9.79 -16.93
C LYS A 51 -12.44 -9.03 -15.70
N LEU A 52 -13.29 -8.90 -14.68
CA LEU A 52 -12.91 -8.28 -13.41
C LEU A 52 -11.74 -9.05 -12.77
N ARG A 53 -11.82 -10.39 -12.71
CA ARG A 53 -10.77 -11.22 -12.13
C ARG A 53 -9.45 -11.09 -12.89
N GLU A 54 -9.48 -11.12 -14.22
CA GLU A 54 -8.28 -10.94 -15.05
C GLU A 54 -7.57 -9.61 -14.76
N ILE A 55 -8.32 -8.52 -14.59
CA ILE A 55 -7.77 -7.20 -14.27
C ILE A 55 -7.26 -7.17 -12.83
N VAL A 56 -8.05 -7.66 -11.87
CA VAL A 56 -7.69 -7.71 -10.44
C VAL A 56 -6.41 -8.52 -10.25
N ASP A 57 -6.30 -9.71 -10.84
CA ASP A 57 -5.10 -10.55 -10.76
C ASP A 57 -3.87 -9.83 -11.34
N THR A 58 -4.06 -9.07 -12.43
CA THR A 58 -2.98 -8.29 -13.04
C THR A 58 -2.53 -7.13 -12.14
N VAL A 59 -3.47 -6.42 -11.50
CA VAL A 59 -3.15 -5.34 -10.54
C VAL A 59 -2.51 -5.90 -9.27
N ASP A 60 -2.94 -7.07 -8.81
CA ASP A 60 -2.38 -7.73 -7.62
C ASP A 60 -0.92 -8.16 -7.85
N MET A 61 -0.57 -8.58 -9.08
CA MET A 61 0.83 -8.78 -9.47
C MET A 61 1.67 -7.50 -9.31
N VAL A 62 1.15 -6.34 -9.75
CA VAL A 62 1.85 -5.05 -9.57
C VAL A 62 2.01 -4.75 -8.08
N HIS A 63 0.96 -4.93 -7.30
CA HIS A 63 0.99 -4.66 -5.87
C HIS A 63 2.05 -5.51 -5.15
N ILE A 64 2.04 -6.83 -5.34
CA ILE A 64 3.02 -7.72 -4.71
C ILE A 64 4.44 -7.40 -5.21
N ALA A 65 4.62 -7.12 -6.50
CA ALA A 65 5.92 -6.72 -7.03
C ALA A 65 6.41 -5.39 -6.42
N SER A 66 5.49 -4.44 -6.16
CA SER A 66 5.82 -3.19 -5.49
C SER A 66 6.25 -3.38 -4.05
N LEU A 67 5.59 -4.27 -3.29
CA LEU A 67 5.98 -4.58 -1.92
C LEU A 67 7.40 -5.15 -1.85
N LEU A 68 7.82 -5.96 -2.82
CA LEU A 68 9.19 -6.51 -2.83
C LEU A 68 10.27 -5.44 -2.88
N PHE A 69 10.12 -4.38 -3.69
CA PHE A 69 11.11 -3.30 -3.72
C PHE A 69 10.89 -2.26 -2.62
N ASP A 70 9.65 -2.04 -2.17
CA ASP A 70 9.31 -1.17 -1.03
C ASP A 70 9.96 -1.71 0.25
N ASP A 71 9.82 -3.02 0.53
CA ASP A 71 10.49 -3.69 1.66
C ASP A 71 12.02 -3.50 1.65
N ILE A 72 12.63 -3.48 0.46
CA ILE A 72 14.07 -3.24 0.31
C ILE A 72 14.41 -1.77 0.60
N GLN A 73 13.61 -0.83 0.06
CA GLN A 73 13.80 0.60 0.23
C GLN A 73 13.62 1.04 1.68
N ASP A 74 12.76 0.35 2.41
CA ASP A 74 12.40 0.66 3.80
C ASP A 74 13.17 -0.19 4.80
N SER A 75 13.97 -1.16 4.32
CA SER A 75 14.70 -2.12 5.18
C SER A 75 13.76 -2.89 6.12
N THR A 76 12.53 -3.14 5.66
CA THR A 76 11.47 -3.81 6.39
C THR A 76 11.93 -5.17 6.91
N LYS A 77 11.73 -5.42 8.21
CA LYS A 77 12.18 -6.67 8.83
C LYS A 77 11.19 -7.80 8.59
N LEU A 78 9.91 -7.50 8.74
CA LEU A 78 8.80 -8.44 8.65
C LEU A 78 7.74 -7.89 7.68
N ARG A 79 7.17 -8.79 6.89
CA ARG A 79 6.03 -8.53 6.00
C ARG A 79 4.99 -9.60 6.32
N ARG A 80 3.81 -9.20 6.80
CA ARG A 80 2.69 -10.07 7.21
C ARG A 80 3.11 -11.13 8.20
N GLY A 81 3.84 -10.69 9.23
CA GLY A 81 4.33 -11.52 10.33
C GLY A 81 5.46 -12.50 9.99
N ILE A 82 5.96 -12.51 8.75
CA ILE A 82 7.10 -13.36 8.35
C ILE A 82 8.27 -12.51 7.85
N PRO A 83 9.52 -13.01 7.82
CA PRO A 83 10.67 -12.25 7.31
C PRO A 83 10.42 -11.68 5.92
N ALA A 84 10.76 -10.40 5.70
CA ALA A 84 10.65 -9.81 4.37
C ALA A 84 11.46 -10.58 3.32
N ALA A 85 10.98 -10.67 2.08
CA ALA A 85 11.54 -11.56 1.06
C ALA A 85 13.04 -11.33 0.82
N HIS A 86 13.50 -10.07 0.87
CA HIS A 86 14.90 -9.72 0.68
C HIS A 86 15.83 -10.22 1.78
N ARG A 87 15.29 -10.53 2.97
CA ARG A 87 16.05 -11.13 4.08
C ARG A 87 16.23 -12.64 3.91
N VAL A 88 15.34 -13.29 3.15
CA VAL A 88 15.39 -14.72 2.86
C VAL A 88 16.22 -14.99 1.59
N TYR A 89 15.96 -14.24 0.52
CA TYR A 89 16.52 -14.47 -0.82
C TYR A 89 17.63 -13.49 -1.21
N GLY A 90 17.90 -12.51 -0.36
CA GLY A 90 18.85 -11.43 -0.63
C GLY A 90 18.23 -10.31 -1.48
N ILE A 91 18.79 -9.11 -1.29
CA ILE A 91 18.40 -7.90 -2.03
C ILE A 91 18.53 -8.08 -3.55
N PRO A 92 19.64 -8.62 -4.11
CA PRO A 92 19.81 -8.67 -5.57
C PRO A 92 18.73 -9.51 -6.27
N LEU A 93 18.42 -10.69 -5.75
CA LEU A 93 17.40 -11.56 -6.34
C LEU A 93 16.01 -10.95 -6.17
N THR A 94 15.68 -10.46 -4.97
CA THR A 94 14.36 -9.87 -4.69
C THR A 94 14.05 -8.66 -5.57
N LEU A 95 15.02 -7.77 -5.75
CA LEU A 95 14.88 -6.62 -6.65
C LEU A 95 14.69 -7.06 -8.11
N ASN A 96 15.48 -8.02 -8.58
CA ASN A 96 15.35 -8.54 -9.93
C ASN A 96 13.99 -9.23 -10.16
N THR A 97 13.53 -10.04 -9.19
CA THR A 97 12.21 -10.68 -9.22
C THR A 97 11.09 -9.66 -9.29
N SER A 98 11.17 -8.57 -8.51
CA SER A 98 10.19 -7.49 -8.59
C SER A 98 10.12 -6.89 -9.99
N MET A 99 11.26 -6.48 -10.55
CA MET A 99 11.32 -5.91 -11.91
C MET A 99 10.78 -6.90 -12.95
N HIS A 100 11.16 -8.18 -12.84
CA HIS A 100 10.66 -9.22 -13.71
C HIS A 100 9.13 -9.27 -13.72
N VAL A 101 8.49 -9.32 -12.55
CA VAL A 101 7.01 -9.36 -12.45
C VAL A 101 6.36 -8.10 -13.02
N LEU A 102 6.93 -6.91 -12.80
CA LEU A 102 6.41 -5.66 -13.38
C LEU A 102 6.44 -5.67 -14.92
N PHE A 103 7.47 -6.27 -15.53
CA PHE A 103 7.53 -6.44 -16.99
C PHE A 103 6.60 -7.56 -17.51
N LEU A 104 6.36 -8.61 -16.71
CA LEU A 104 5.32 -9.60 -17.03
C LEU A 104 3.92 -8.95 -17.03
N VAL A 105 3.64 -8.06 -16.08
CA VAL A 105 2.40 -7.28 -16.08
C VAL A 105 2.30 -6.42 -17.33
N MET A 106 3.37 -5.67 -17.68
CA MET A 106 3.38 -4.87 -18.91
C MET A 106 3.03 -5.71 -20.15
N LYS A 107 3.61 -6.91 -20.27
CA LYS A 107 3.30 -7.83 -21.38
C LYS A 107 1.81 -8.22 -21.39
N ARG A 108 1.25 -8.60 -20.24
CA ARG A 108 -0.18 -8.94 -20.13
C ARG A 108 -1.08 -7.77 -20.52
N LEU A 109 -0.73 -6.55 -20.11
CA LEU A 109 -1.53 -5.36 -20.41
C LEU A 109 -1.53 -4.99 -21.89
N VAL A 110 -0.39 -5.15 -22.58
CA VAL A 110 -0.32 -4.98 -24.05
C VAL A 110 -1.25 -5.95 -24.78
N GLU A 111 -1.37 -7.18 -24.27
CA GLU A 111 -2.28 -8.20 -24.82
C GLU A 111 -3.75 -7.96 -24.42
N LEU A 112 -3.99 -7.31 -23.27
CA LEU A 112 -5.33 -7.06 -22.72
C LEU A 112 -6.10 -5.98 -23.48
N HIS A 113 -5.49 -4.83 -23.74
CA HIS A 113 -6.13 -3.69 -24.40
C HIS A 113 -5.09 -2.69 -24.95
N PRO A 114 -5.30 -2.05 -26.13
CA PRO A 114 -4.36 -1.10 -26.71
C PRO A 114 -3.97 0.08 -25.79
N GLU A 115 -4.89 0.52 -24.93
CA GLU A 115 -4.68 1.64 -23.99
C GLU A 115 -4.16 1.20 -22.60
N ALA A 116 -4.19 -0.11 -22.29
CA ALA A 116 -3.88 -0.58 -20.94
C ALA A 116 -2.42 -0.36 -20.54
N ALA A 117 -1.49 -0.51 -21.48
CA ALA A 117 -0.06 -0.26 -21.24
C ALA A 117 0.22 1.22 -20.93
N ASP A 118 -0.47 2.15 -21.59
CA ASP A 118 -0.33 3.60 -21.36
C ASP A 118 -0.92 4.02 -20.01
N ILE A 119 -2.09 3.47 -19.66
CA ILE A 119 -2.69 3.65 -18.33
C ILE A 119 -1.72 3.16 -17.26
N TYR A 120 -1.19 1.94 -17.40
CA TYR A 120 -0.24 1.39 -16.45
C TYR A 120 1.03 2.23 -16.31
N ALA A 121 1.65 2.60 -17.44
CA ALA A 121 2.84 3.45 -17.40
C ALA A 121 2.56 4.78 -16.70
N THR A 122 1.43 5.43 -16.99
CA THR A 122 1.04 6.71 -16.40
C THR A 122 0.82 6.60 -14.90
N GLU A 123 -0.02 5.65 -14.47
CA GLU A 123 -0.37 5.49 -13.05
C GLU A 123 0.83 5.01 -12.23
N PHE A 124 1.61 4.06 -12.76
CA PHE A 124 2.78 3.52 -12.06
C PHE A 124 3.94 4.53 -11.98
N LEU A 125 4.13 5.38 -13.00
CA LEU A 125 5.10 6.48 -12.91
C LEU A 125 4.70 7.50 -11.83
N ASP A 126 3.42 7.81 -11.68
CA ASP A 126 2.97 8.66 -10.58
C ASP A 126 3.16 7.97 -9.21
N ALA A 127 2.91 6.66 -9.12
CA ALA A 127 3.20 5.91 -7.89
C ALA A 127 4.68 5.96 -7.50
N LEU A 128 5.59 5.78 -8.47
CA LEU A 128 7.03 5.92 -8.25
C LEU A 128 7.44 7.36 -7.87
N ARG A 129 6.75 8.40 -8.38
CA ARG A 129 6.96 9.78 -7.94
C ARG A 129 6.55 9.99 -6.48
N GLY A 130 5.43 9.40 -6.06
CA GLY A 130 4.99 9.39 -4.67
C GLY A 130 6.03 8.72 -3.77
N GLN A 131 6.44 7.50 -4.10
CA GLN A 131 7.49 6.78 -3.37
C GLN A 131 8.79 7.58 -3.30
N GLY A 132 9.22 8.17 -4.43
CA GLY A 132 10.43 8.99 -4.48
C GLY A 132 10.36 10.23 -3.58
N ALA A 133 9.20 10.86 -3.45
CA ALA A 133 9.00 11.99 -2.53
C ALA A 133 9.13 11.56 -1.07
N ASP A 134 8.48 10.45 -0.69
CA ASP A 134 8.54 9.86 0.65
C ASP A 134 9.98 9.54 1.06
N LEU A 135 10.69 8.80 0.20
CA LEU A 135 12.11 8.48 0.36
C LEU A 135 12.97 9.75 0.46
N TYR A 136 12.75 10.73 -0.42
CA TYR A 136 13.55 11.96 -0.41
C TYR A 136 13.40 12.71 0.93
N TRP A 137 12.19 12.85 1.45
CA TRP A 137 11.94 13.50 2.73
C TRP A 137 12.64 12.78 3.88
N ARG A 138 12.49 11.46 3.93
CA ARG A 138 13.11 10.58 4.93
C ARG A 138 14.64 10.65 4.91
N GLU A 139 15.25 10.48 3.74
CA GLU A 139 16.72 10.44 3.60
C GLU A 139 17.38 11.81 3.79
N ASN A 140 16.66 12.91 3.56
CA ASN A 140 17.18 14.27 3.71
C ASN A 140 16.66 14.97 4.98
N PHE A 141 15.91 14.27 5.83
CA PHE A 141 15.25 14.82 7.02
C PHE A 141 14.49 16.13 6.76
N ARG A 142 13.85 16.21 5.58
CA ARG A 142 13.02 17.35 5.19
C ARG A 142 11.57 17.01 5.49
N CYS A 143 11.03 17.57 6.58
CA CYS A 143 9.60 17.43 6.86
C CYS A 143 8.77 18.09 5.74
N PRO A 144 7.83 17.36 5.10
CA PRO A 144 6.89 17.95 4.15
C PRO A 144 5.80 18.75 4.86
N THR A 145 5.10 19.59 4.11
CA THR A 145 3.80 20.15 4.50
C THR A 145 2.70 19.08 4.42
N VAL A 146 1.56 19.31 5.09
CA VAL A 146 0.39 18.42 4.99
C VAL A 146 -0.10 18.30 3.55
N GLN A 147 -0.06 19.37 2.76
CA GLN A 147 -0.46 19.35 1.35
C GLN A 147 0.49 18.52 0.50
N GLU A 148 1.79 18.61 0.74
CA GLU A 148 2.79 17.76 0.07
C GLU A 148 2.59 16.29 0.44
N TYR A 149 2.39 15.97 1.72
CA TYR A 149 2.09 14.61 2.16
C TYR A 149 0.82 14.06 1.53
N ASN A 150 -0.28 14.82 1.52
CA ASN A 150 -1.54 14.37 0.90
C ASN A 150 -1.35 14.06 -0.59
N LYS A 151 -0.60 14.90 -1.30
CA LYS A 151 -0.26 14.67 -2.71
C LYS A 151 0.58 13.41 -2.88
N MET A 152 1.58 13.21 -2.03
CA MET A 152 2.41 12.01 -2.05
C MET A 152 1.56 10.75 -1.81
N ALA A 153 0.68 10.75 -0.80
CA ALA A 153 -0.20 9.63 -0.50
C ALA A 153 -1.15 9.29 -1.66
N GLN A 154 -1.73 10.32 -2.29
CA GLN A 154 -2.53 10.15 -3.50
C GLN A 154 -1.71 9.59 -4.67
N GLN A 155 -0.45 10.00 -4.80
CA GLN A 155 0.46 9.46 -5.82
C GLN A 155 0.86 8.01 -5.53
N LYS A 156 1.38 7.69 -4.35
CA LYS A 156 1.86 6.35 -3.96
C LYS A 156 0.71 5.32 -3.94
N THR A 157 -0.34 5.60 -3.17
CA THR A 157 -1.41 4.63 -2.88
C THR A 157 -2.65 4.88 -3.72
N GLY A 158 -3.05 6.13 -3.91
CA GLY A 158 -4.22 6.48 -4.74
C GLY A 158 -4.07 6.05 -6.20
N ARG A 159 -2.87 6.19 -6.78
CA ARG A 159 -2.61 5.79 -8.17
C ARG A 159 -2.73 4.30 -8.43
N MET A 160 -2.44 3.49 -7.42
CA MET A 160 -2.65 2.04 -7.50
C MET A 160 -4.13 1.69 -7.54
N PHE A 161 -5.00 2.44 -6.87
CA PHE A 161 -6.46 2.28 -6.99
C PHE A 161 -6.99 2.80 -8.32
N THR A 162 -6.51 3.95 -8.81
CA THR A 162 -6.93 4.46 -10.12
C THR A 162 -6.42 3.59 -11.26
N LEU A 163 -5.28 2.91 -11.13
CA LEU A 163 -4.83 1.90 -12.08
C LEU A 163 -5.87 0.81 -12.29
N GLY A 164 -6.30 0.14 -11.21
CA GLY A 164 -7.32 -0.91 -11.31
C GLY A 164 -8.65 -0.39 -11.84
N LEU A 165 -9.10 0.78 -11.36
CA LEU A 165 -10.32 1.42 -11.82
C LEU A 165 -10.29 1.74 -13.31
N ARG A 166 -9.23 2.41 -13.80
CA ARG A 166 -9.10 2.82 -15.20
C ARG A 166 -8.99 1.62 -16.13
N LEU A 167 -8.28 0.56 -15.71
CA LEU A 167 -8.24 -0.70 -16.45
C LEU A 167 -9.64 -1.32 -16.57
N CYS A 168 -10.44 -1.33 -15.48
CA CYS A 168 -11.83 -1.79 -15.54
C CYS A 168 -12.70 -0.91 -16.45
N GLN A 169 -12.52 0.41 -16.44
CA GLN A 169 -13.29 1.35 -17.27
C GLN A 169 -13.09 1.14 -18.78
N LEU A 170 -11.98 0.53 -19.21
CA LEU A 170 -11.79 0.13 -20.62
C LEU A 170 -12.86 -0.86 -21.10
N PHE A 171 -13.39 -1.66 -20.18
CA PHE A 171 -14.37 -2.72 -20.46
C PHE A 171 -15.78 -2.41 -19.91
N SER A 172 -16.02 -1.17 -19.49
CA SER A 172 -17.29 -0.73 -18.94
C SER A 172 -17.95 0.34 -19.80
N ASP A 173 -19.28 0.31 -19.88
CA ASP A 173 -20.09 1.39 -20.45
C ASP A 173 -20.28 2.57 -19.48
N TYR A 174 -19.92 2.40 -18.19
CA TYR A 174 -20.02 3.44 -17.19
C TYR A 174 -18.87 4.45 -17.31
N LYS A 175 -19.16 5.65 -17.83
CA LYS A 175 -18.15 6.68 -18.15
C LYS A 175 -18.01 7.81 -17.11
N THR A 176 -18.76 7.78 -16.02
CA THR A 176 -18.58 8.75 -14.94
C THR A 176 -17.17 8.62 -14.38
N ASP A 177 -16.52 9.75 -14.13
CA ASP A 177 -15.19 9.77 -13.53
C ASP A 177 -15.27 9.39 -12.04
N LEU A 178 -14.72 8.21 -11.72
CA LEU A 178 -14.61 7.67 -10.37
C LEU A 178 -13.20 7.85 -9.79
N CYS A 179 -12.26 8.43 -10.55
CA CYS A 179 -10.89 8.63 -10.10
C CYS A 179 -10.78 9.50 -8.84
N PRO A 180 -11.56 10.59 -8.67
CA PRO A 180 -11.53 11.38 -7.44
C PRO A 180 -11.84 10.54 -6.19
N LEU A 181 -12.83 9.65 -6.28
CA LEU A 181 -13.17 8.72 -5.20
C LEU A 181 -12.01 7.75 -4.91
N ALA A 182 -11.41 7.16 -5.95
CA ALA A 182 -10.28 6.25 -5.81
C ALA A 182 -9.04 6.93 -5.18
N LEU A 183 -8.73 8.17 -5.57
CA LEU A 183 -7.64 8.95 -4.98
C LEU A 183 -7.92 9.30 -3.51
N GLN A 184 -9.18 9.60 -3.17
CA GLN A 184 -9.58 9.89 -1.80
C GLN A 184 -9.52 8.65 -0.90
N LEU A 185 -9.94 7.48 -1.42
CA LEU A 185 -9.73 6.19 -0.77
C LEU A 185 -8.23 5.91 -0.57
N GLY A 186 -7.40 6.21 -1.56
CA GLY A 186 -5.94 6.09 -1.46
C GLY A 186 -5.34 6.91 -0.32
N LEU A 187 -5.76 8.18 -0.21
CA LEU A 187 -5.35 9.05 0.88
C LEU A 187 -5.82 8.53 2.24
N TYR A 188 -7.07 8.09 2.33
CA TYR A 188 -7.62 7.47 3.54
C TYR A 188 -6.81 6.26 3.97
N PHE A 189 -6.54 5.34 3.03
CA PHE A 189 -5.76 4.14 3.28
C PHE A 189 -4.37 4.46 3.82
N GLN A 190 -3.66 5.40 3.19
CA GLN A 190 -2.31 5.77 3.62
C GLN A 190 -2.31 6.35 5.04
N ILE A 191 -3.20 7.30 5.34
CA ILE A 191 -3.26 7.93 6.67
C ILE A 191 -3.65 6.90 7.73
N ARG A 192 -4.57 5.99 7.40
CA ARG A 192 -4.99 4.91 8.30
C ARG A 192 -3.82 3.97 8.58
N ASP A 193 -3.09 3.57 7.56
CA ASP A 193 -1.92 2.68 7.67
C ASP A 193 -0.84 3.31 8.56
N ASP A 194 -0.47 4.56 8.29
CA ASP A 194 0.46 5.35 9.10
C ASP A 194 0.01 5.48 10.57
N TYR A 195 -1.30 5.66 10.82
CA TYR A 195 -1.84 5.74 12.18
C TYR A 195 -1.79 4.40 12.91
N CYS A 196 -2.18 3.32 12.23
CA CYS A 196 -2.16 1.96 12.75
C CYS A 196 -0.73 1.50 13.07
N ASN A 197 0.29 1.91 12.29
CA ASN A 197 1.71 1.64 12.56
C ASN A 197 2.14 2.06 13.98
N LEU A 198 1.57 3.16 14.47
CA LEU A 198 1.89 3.72 15.79
C LEU A 198 1.01 3.19 16.93
N LYS A 199 -0.28 2.89 16.68
CA LYS A 199 -1.27 2.61 17.73
C LYS A 199 -1.78 1.18 17.80
N GLN A 200 -1.92 0.51 16.65
CA GLN A 200 -2.62 -0.76 16.53
C GLN A 200 -1.86 -1.65 15.57
N GLN A 201 -0.74 -2.19 16.04
CA GLN A 201 0.20 -2.93 15.19
C GLN A 201 -0.38 -4.26 14.71
N GLU A 202 -1.35 -4.82 15.44
CA GLU A 202 -2.13 -5.94 14.93
C GLU A 202 -2.82 -5.56 13.62
N ALA A 203 -3.34 -4.31 13.47
CA ALA A 203 -4.17 -3.77 12.36
C ALA A 203 -3.53 -3.72 10.95
N LEU A 204 -2.24 -4.01 10.83
CA LEU A 204 -1.44 -3.67 9.66
C LEU A 204 -1.37 -4.80 8.64
N GLU A 205 -1.26 -4.38 7.37
CA GLU A 205 -0.96 -5.19 6.17
C GLU A 205 -2.13 -5.75 5.34
N GLU A 206 -3.22 -4.98 5.34
CA GLU A 206 -4.55 -5.22 4.71
C GLU A 206 -5.60 -5.81 5.64
N TRP A 207 -5.48 -5.54 6.94
CA TRP A 207 -6.39 -5.86 8.04
C TRP A 207 -6.17 -7.23 8.68
N PRO A 208 -6.28 -7.35 10.01
CA PRO A 208 -5.88 -8.57 10.72
C PRO A 208 -7.10 -9.34 11.16
N SER A 209 -7.04 -10.65 11.02
CA SER A 209 -8.00 -11.58 11.61
C SER A 209 -7.68 -11.77 13.10
N GLU A 210 -8.63 -12.34 13.86
CA GLU A 210 -8.34 -12.74 15.24
C GLU A 210 -7.20 -13.77 15.34
N ASP A 211 -6.85 -14.43 14.24
CA ASP A 211 -5.74 -15.38 14.14
C ASP A 211 -4.38 -14.67 13.90
N ASP A 212 -4.36 -13.37 13.57
CA ASP A 212 -3.15 -12.55 13.38
C ASP A 212 -2.62 -11.95 14.70
N LYS A 213 -3.25 -12.29 15.84
CA LYS A 213 -2.86 -11.88 17.22
C LYS A 213 -1.46 -12.33 17.66
N GLN A 214 -0.65 -12.92 16.77
CA GLN A 214 0.71 -13.38 17.04
C GLN A 214 1.83 -12.58 16.35
N ALA A 215 1.52 -11.51 15.59
CA ALA A 215 2.50 -10.88 14.70
C ALA A 215 3.23 -9.63 15.24
N VAL A 216 2.84 -9.07 16.39
CA VAL A 216 3.62 -7.98 17.00
C VAL A 216 4.76 -8.59 17.81
N THR A 217 5.87 -8.86 17.13
CA THR A 217 7.13 -9.15 17.82
C THR A 217 7.79 -7.82 18.19
N GLU A 218 8.70 -7.85 19.16
CA GLU A 218 9.55 -6.69 19.51
C GLU A 218 10.22 -6.06 18.27
N ASP A 219 10.45 -6.87 17.22
CA ASP A 219 11.08 -6.46 15.97
C ASP A 219 10.21 -5.59 15.05
N SER A 220 8.87 -5.58 15.18
CA SER A 220 7.95 -4.82 14.31
C SER A 220 7.27 -3.61 14.98
N TYR A 221 7.66 -3.27 16.22
CA TYR A 221 7.05 -2.15 16.93
C TYR A 221 7.41 -0.80 16.26
N CYS A 222 6.41 -0.07 15.75
CA CYS A 222 6.50 1.26 15.13
C CYS A 222 7.63 1.35 14.08
N GLU A 223 7.59 0.51 13.06
CA GLU A 223 8.61 0.48 12.00
C GLU A 223 8.77 1.82 11.29
N ASP A 224 7.68 2.61 11.11
CA ASP A 224 7.75 3.96 10.52
C ASP A 224 8.74 4.88 11.28
N LEU A 225 8.90 4.69 12.60
CA LEU A 225 9.87 5.44 13.40
C LEU A 225 11.32 4.96 13.17
N THR A 226 11.52 3.66 12.96
CA THR A 226 12.84 3.11 12.59
C THR A 226 13.24 3.54 11.19
N GLU A 227 12.29 3.54 10.25
CA GLU A 227 12.51 4.04 8.90
C GLU A 227 12.87 5.53 8.90
N GLY A 228 12.33 6.28 9.86
CA GLY A 228 12.48 7.74 9.93
C GLY A 228 11.44 8.47 9.07
N LYS A 229 10.30 7.82 8.80
CA LYS A 229 9.25 8.27 7.88
C LYS A 229 8.48 9.46 8.44
N PHE A 230 8.17 10.43 7.58
CA PHE A 230 7.35 11.59 7.93
C PHE A 230 5.86 11.29 7.72
N SER A 231 5.26 10.51 8.63
CA SER A 231 3.82 10.30 8.64
C SER A 231 3.05 11.57 9.06
N LEU A 232 1.73 11.60 8.82
CA LEU A 232 0.91 12.78 9.14
C LEU A 232 0.99 13.20 10.62
N SER A 233 1.14 12.22 11.53
CA SER A 233 1.30 12.48 12.97
C SER A 233 2.62 13.19 13.29
N ILE A 234 3.71 12.79 12.64
CA ILE A 234 5.04 13.41 12.74
C ILE A 234 4.99 14.81 12.16
N ILE A 235 4.40 14.98 10.97
CA ILE A 235 4.27 16.27 10.29
C ILE A 235 3.52 17.27 11.18
N HIS A 236 2.38 16.85 11.75
CA HIS A 236 1.64 17.69 12.69
C HIS A 236 2.47 18.04 13.93
N ALA A 237 3.20 17.07 14.50
CA ALA A 237 4.03 17.29 15.69
C ALA A 237 5.12 18.34 15.48
N MET A 238 5.64 18.50 14.26
CA MET A 238 6.63 19.54 13.94
C MET A 238 6.12 20.97 14.20
N GLY A 239 4.81 21.18 14.20
CA GLY A 239 4.17 22.46 14.54
C GLY A 239 3.92 22.68 16.03
N THR A 240 4.34 21.75 16.90
CA THR A 240 4.06 21.73 18.35
C THR A 240 5.34 21.85 19.18
N PRO A 241 5.27 22.16 20.49
CA PRO A 241 6.45 22.23 21.35
C PRO A 241 7.29 20.94 21.40
N GLU A 242 6.66 19.77 21.21
CA GLU A 242 7.33 18.46 21.18
C GLU A 242 8.09 18.18 19.87
N GLY A 243 7.92 19.02 18.84
CA GLY A 243 8.39 18.75 17.47
C GLY A 243 9.90 18.54 17.33
N GLU A 244 10.71 19.31 18.04
CA GLU A 244 12.18 19.17 17.98
C GLU A 244 12.65 17.83 18.54
N GLU A 245 12.03 17.38 19.63
CA GLU A 245 12.36 16.11 20.27
C GLU A 245 11.92 14.93 19.41
N VAL A 246 10.70 14.97 18.86
CA VAL A 246 10.20 13.98 17.89
C VAL A 246 11.14 13.88 16.68
N LEU A 247 11.58 15.02 16.13
CA LEU A 247 12.49 15.04 14.97
C LEU A 247 13.85 14.43 15.31
N ASN A 248 14.38 14.70 16.50
CA ASN A 248 15.65 14.15 16.94
C ASN A 248 15.58 12.64 17.11
N ILE A 249 14.46 12.10 17.62
CA ILE A 249 14.23 10.65 17.71
C ILE A 249 14.14 10.05 16.30
N LEU A 250 13.35 10.65 15.41
CA LEU A 250 13.18 10.19 14.04
C LEU A 250 14.52 10.10 13.28
N ARG A 251 15.43 11.05 13.53
CA ARG A 251 16.78 11.05 12.96
C ARG A 251 17.67 9.90 13.42
N GLN A 252 17.41 9.33 14.60
CA GLN A 252 18.19 8.20 15.10
C GLN A 252 17.91 6.90 14.35
N ARG A 253 16.76 6.79 13.66
CA ARG A 253 16.31 5.53 13.04
C ARG A 253 16.42 4.36 14.02
N THR A 254 15.99 4.62 15.25
CA THR A 254 16.23 3.74 16.38
C THR A 254 15.46 2.43 16.26
N GLU A 255 16.06 1.34 16.74
CA GLU A 255 15.37 0.08 16.99
C GLU A 255 14.97 -0.06 18.48
N ASP A 256 15.37 0.89 19.34
CA ASP A 256 15.06 0.90 20.77
C ASP A 256 13.55 1.13 21.00
N ILE A 257 12.91 0.11 21.56
CA ILE A 257 11.47 0.08 21.84
C ILE A 257 11.07 1.15 22.87
N GLU A 258 11.87 1.41 23.89
CA GLU A 258 11.54 2.41 24.91
C GLU A 258 11.60 3.81 24.32
N LEU A 259 12.57 4.07 23.43
CA LEU A 259 12.65 5.34 22.70
C LEU A 259 11.46 5.53 21.74
N LYS A 260 11.02 4.46 21.07
CA LYS A 260 9.81 4.48 20.23
C LYS A 260 8.54 4.73 21.04
N LYS A 261 8.35 4.04 22.17
CA LYS A 261 7.22 4.27 23.08
C LYS A 261 7.19 5.71 23.58
N TYR A 262 8.35 6.25 23.92
CA TYR A 262 8.49 7.64 24.34
C TYR A 262 8.09 8.61 23.20
N CYS A 263 8.54 8.38 21.96
CA CYS A 263 8.12 9.15 20.81
C CYS A 263 6.58 9.13 20.63
N VAL A 264 5.95 7.95 20.73
CA VAL A 264 4.49 7.82 20.66
C VAL A 264 3.80 8.62 21.78
N ALA A 265 4.37 8.64 23.00
CA ALA A 265 3.85 9.46 24.09
C ALA A 265 3.96 10.97 23.81
N LEU A 266 5.04 11.42 23.16
CA LEU A 266 5.16 12.80 22.68
C LEU A 266 4.09 13.14 21.64
N LEU A 267 3.80 12.24 20.70
CA LEU A 267 2.75 12.41 19.68
C LEU A 267 1.34 12.45 20.26
N GLU A 268 1.09 11.73 21.36
CA GLU A 268 -0.17 11.86 22.10
C GLU A 268 -0.24 13.21 22.82
N LYS A 269 0.84 13.60 23.51
CA LYS A 269 0.94 14.85 24.27
C LYS A 269 0.78 16.09 23.38
N SER A 270 1.33 16.06 22.17
CA SER A 270 1.22 17.13 21.18
C SER A 270 -0.17 17.23 20.54
N GLY A 271 -1.06 16.26 20.80
CA GLY A 271 -2.35 16.15 20.14
C GLY A 271 -2.28 15.63 18.69
N SER A 272 -1.10 15.22 18.20
CA SER A 272 -0.93 14.71 16.83
C SER A 272 -1.76 13.47 16.53
N LEU A 273 -1.89 12.55 17.49
CA LEU A 273 -2.70 11.35 17.29
C LEU A 273 -4.20 11.68 17.24
N ALA A 274 -4.66 12.64 18.05
CA ALA A 274 -6.03 13.15 17.99
C ALA A 274 -6.31 13.89 16.67
N TYR A 275 -5.35 14.69 16.20
CA TYR A 275 -5.43 15.35 14.90
C TYR A 275 -5.61 14.33 13.76
N VAL A 276 -4.78 13.28 13.69
CA VAL A 276 -4.90 12.24 12.65
C VAL A 276 -6.26 11.54 12.69
N ARG A 277 -6.78 11.20 13.88
CA ARG A 277 -8.13 10.65 14.01
C ARG A 277 -9.19 11.59 13.43
N SER A 278 -9.13 12.89 13.72
CA SER A 278 -10.07 13.86 13.16
C SER A 278 -10.01 13.93 11.63
N VAL A 279 -8.80 13.86 11.05
CA VAL A 279 -8.60 13.82 9.59
C VAL A 279 -9.19 12.55 8.98
N LEU A 280 -9.02 11.39 9.62
CA LEU A 280 -9.63 10.13 9.19
C LEU A 280 -11.16 10.20 9.24
N GLU A 281 -11.75 10.78 10.29
CA GLU A 281 -13.20 10.97 10.37
C GLU A 281 -13.72 11.91 9.27
N ASP A 282 -13.04 13.02 9.03
CA ASP A 282 -13.37 13.96 7.95
C ASP A 282 -13.29 13.31 6.57
N LEU A 283 -12.23 12.55 6.31
CA LEU A 283 -12.07 11.80 5.06
C LEU A 283 -13.13 10.71 4.91
N ASN A 284 -13.49 9.99 5.98
CA ASN A 284 -14.58 9.01 5.91
C ASN A 284 -15.90 9.69 5.52
N ARG A 285 -16.25 10.79 6.22
CA ARG A 285 -17.47 11.57 5.94
C ARG A 285 -17.51 12.08 4.51
N SER A 286 -16.43 12.68 4.02
CA SER A 286 -16.37 13.19 2.65
C SER A 286 -16.41 12.06 1.61
N THR A 287 -15.84 10.89 1.92
CA THR A 287 -15.85 9.73 1.03
C THR A 287 -17.25 9.15 0.91
N ARG A 288 -17.98 9.02 2.02
CA ARG A 288 -19.40 8.61 2.01
C ARG A 288 -20.28 9.61 1.26
N ALA A 289 -20.05 10.92 1.45
CA ALA A 289 -20.77 11.95 0.72
C ALA A 289 -20.54 11.83 -0.81
N GLU A 290 -19.31 11.53 -1.23
CA GLU A 290 -18.99 11.29 -2.63
C GLU A 290 -19.65 10.02 -3.18
N VAL A 291 -19.64 8.93 -2.41
CA VAL A 291 -20.38 7.70 -2.77
C VAL A 291 -21.87 7.98 -2.94
N ALA A 292 -22.49 8.74 -2.03
CA ALA A 292 -23.88 9.15 -2.14
C ALA A 292 -24.14 10.02 -3.38
N ARG A 293 -23.25 10.98 -3.67
CA ARG A 293 -23.31 11.84 -4.88
C ARG A 293 -23.26 11.02 -6.16
N LEU A 294 -22.53 9.91 -6.17
CA LEU A 294 -22.40 8.98 -7.29
C LEU A 294 -23.58 7.98 -7.41
N GLY A 295 -24.64 8.16 -6.64
CA GLY A 295 -25.85 7.33 -6.68
C GLY A 295 -25.90 6.21 -5.64
N GLY A 296 -24.96 6.20 -4.69
CA GLY A 296 -24.87 5.20 -3.63
C GLY A 296 -24.20 3.90 -4.10
N ASN A 297 -23.59 3.18 -3.16
CA ASN A 297 -22.93 1.90 -3.41
C ASN A 297 -22.78 1.11 -2.10
N PRO A 298 -23.66 0.13 -1.83
CA PRO A 298 -23.64 -0.63 -0.59
C PRO A 298 -22.33 -1.41 -0.36
N GLN A 299 -21.67 -1.86 -1.43
CA GLN A 299 -20.39 -2.56 -1.31
C GLN A 299 -19.26 -1.61 -0.91
N MET A 300 -19.27 -0.38 -1.45
CA MET A 300 -18.30 0.65 -1.04
C MET A 300 -18.56 1.13 0.39
N GLU A 301 -19.83 1.28 0.78
CA GLU A 301 -20.19 1.60 2.17
C GLU A 301 -19.69 0.53 3.14
N ALA A 302 -19.86 -0.76 2.83
CA ALA A 302 -19.32 -1.84 3.65
C ALA A 302 -17.79 -1.82 3.75
N VAL A 303 -17.10 -1.49 2.65
CA VAL A 303 -15.64 -1.29 2.64
C VAL A 303 -15.23 -0.12 3.54
N LEU A 304 -16.01 0.96 3.57
CA LEU A 304 -15.79 2.11 4.45
C LEU A 304 -16.12 1.81 5.92
N ASP A 305 -17.17 1.02 6.20
CA ASP A 305 -17.54 0.56 7.54
C ASP A 305 -16.44 -0.29 8.14
N GLU A 306 -15.94 -1.25 7.35
CA GLU A 306 -14.76 -2.00 7.72
C GLU A 306 -13.66 -0.97 8.06
N MET A 307 -13.36 0.00 7.18
CA MET A 307 -12.17 0.85 7.30
C MET A 307 -12.06 1.65 8.60
N GLU A 308 -13.15 1.77 9.35
CA GLU A 308 -13.21 2.39 10.68
C GLU A 308 -12.63 1.53 11.81
N SER A 309 -12.13 0.32 11.54
CA SER A 309 -11.54 -0.57 12.56
C SER A 309 -10.38 0.03 13.36
N TRP A 310 -9.80 1.16 12.91
CA TRP A 310 -8.78 1.89 13.67
C TRP A 310 -9.34 2.59 14.91
N LYS A 311 -10.67 2.62 15.07
CA LYS A 311 -11.38 3.15 16.23
C LYS A 311 -11.50 2.16 17.38
N ASP A 312 -11.41 0.86 17.08
CA ASP A 312 -11.55 -0.24 18.04
C ASP A 312 -10.28 -0.41 18.88
#